data_AF-A0A4R6M3W2-F1
#
_entry.id   AF-A0A4R6M3W2-F1
#
_cell.length_a   1.000
_cell.length_b   1.000
_cell.length_c   1.000
_cell.angle_alpha   90.00
_cell.angle_beta   90.00
_cell.angle_gamma   90.00
#
_symmetry.space_group_name_H-M   'P 1'
#
loop_
_entity.id
_entity.type
_entity.pdbx_description
1 polymer ?
#
loop_
_entity_poly.entity_id
_entity_poly.type
_entity_poly.pdbx_seq_one_letter_code
_entity_poly.pdbx_strand_id
1 'polypeptide(L)'
;MSRIILIFSLIFCSSVIAEECKVKYLEELDYTDIECQFYMGTAAYRNKVYSVAAAHWNYVINSPLKYEGEEVIKAMALSTKTFLTYQGLGLKQDRNKAVKNWIDAVSKGDLEARRHLGFAYSDEKFKNKDPIKALGWYESIFLLHPNKDEVDESDLGVYQDAIDGAEKLRNSLSSKQKEAAISFAKSTL
;
A
#
# COMPACT_ATOMS: atom_id res chain seq x y z
N MET A 1 -29.43 -45.09 62.21
CA MET A 1 -28.59 -43.88 62.11
C MET A 1 -28.00 -43.83 60.72
N SER A 2 -28.39 -42.79 59.96
CA SER A 2 -28.12 -42.58 58.55
C SER A 2 -26.63 -42.60 58.22
N ARG A 3 -26.25 -43.32 57.15
CA ARG A 3 -24.93 -43.19 56.53
C ARG A 3 -24.95 -42.04 55.52
N ILE A 4 -24.17 -41.02 55.81
CA ILE A 4 -23.82 -39.93 54.92
C ILE A 4 -22.97 -40.52 53.78
N ILE A 5 -23.42 -40.36 52.54
CA ILE A 5 -22.64 -40.68 51.34
C ILE A 5 -22.25 -39.34 50.70
N LEU A 6 -20.98 -38.95 50.90
CA LEU A 6 -20.29 -37.94 50.09
C LEU A 6 -19.83 -38.63 48.80
N ILE A 7 -20.38 -38.25 47.65
CA ILE A 7 -19.82 -38.62 46.35
C ILE A 7 -19.44 -37.36 45.58
N PHE A 8 -18.17 -37.36 45.21
CA PHE A 8 -17.40 -36.34 44.52
C PHE A 8 -18.04 -35.88 43.20
N SER A 9 -17.99 -34.58 42.97
CA SER A 9 -18.17 -33.95 41.67
C SER A 9 -17.03 -34.34 40.71
N LEU A 10 -17.37 -35.06 39.65
CA LEU A 10 -16.53 -35.23 38.46
C LEU A 10 -17.27 -34.60 37.28
N ILE A 11 -17.02 -33.31 37.07
CA ILE A 11 -17.37 -32.63 35.82
C ILE A 11 -16.44 -33.22 34.77
N PHE A 12 -16.92 -34.20 34.01
CA PHE A 12 -16.27 -34.61 32.77
C PHE A 12 -16.41 -33.44 31.80
N CYS A 13 -15.38 -32.62 31.71
CA CYS A 13 -15.20 -31.72 30.57
C CYS A 13 -14.78 -32.62 29.40
N SER A 14 -15.77 -33.20 28.72
CA SER A 14 -15.52 -33.91 27.46
C SER A 14 -15.22 -32.87 26.40
N SER A 15 -13.94 -32.51 26.28
CA SER A 15 -13.35 -31.79 25.15
C SER A 15 -13.31 -32.67 23.88
N VAL A 16 -14.37 -33.44 23.65
CA VAL A 16 -14.48 -34.42 22.56
C VAL A 16 -15.83 -34.17 21.90
N ILE A 17 -15.86 -33.10 21.09
CA ILE A 17 -16.46 -32.98 19.76
C ILE A 17 -16.28 -31.50 19.40
N ALA A 18 -15.03 -31.11 19.09
CA ALA A 18 -14.86 -30.09 18.08
C ALA A 18 -14.84 -30.89 16.77
N GLU A 19 -15.84 -30.70 15.90
CA GLU A 19 -15.75 -31.23 14.54
C GLU A 19 -14.44 -30.72 13.93
N GLU A 20 -13.64 -31.64 13.36
CA GLU A 20 -12.46 -31.25 12.59
C GLU A 20 -12.90 -30.21 11.55
N CYS A 21 -12.32 -29.02 11.63
CA CYS A 21 -12.57 -27.96 10.67
C CYS A 21 -12.11 -28.47 9.30
N LYS A 22 -13.03 -29.04 8.51
CA LYS A 22 -12.76 -29.49 7.15
C LYS A 22 -12.67 -28.25 6.28
N VAL A 23 -11.50 -27.61 6.29
CA VAL A 23 -11.16 -26.54 5.35
C VAL A 23 -10.95 -27.18 3.98
N LYS A 24 -12.07 -27.44 3.30
CA LYS A 24 -12.15 -28.15 2.02
C LYS A 24 -11.57 -27.35 0.83
N TYR A 25 -10.96 -26.19 1.09
CA TYR A 25 -10.52 -25.21 0.10
C TYR A 25 -8.99 -25.03 0.03
N LEU A 26 -8.21 -25.86 0.72
CA LEU A 26 -6.74 -25.74 0.72
C LEU A 26 -6.01 -26.70 -0.24
N GLU A 27 -6.73 -27.50 -1.03
CA GLU A 27 -6.08 -28.59 -1.78
C GLU A 27 -5.50 -28.19 -3.14
N GLU A 28 -5.76 -26.99 -3.67
CA GLU A 28 -5.16 -26.52 -4.92
C GLU A 28 -4.91 -25.00 -4.92
N LEU A 29 -4.03 -24.52 -4.04
CA LEU A 29 -3.38 -23.23 -4.29
C LEU A 29 -2.35 -23.43 -5.40
N ASP A 30 -2.82 -23.37 -6.65
CA ASP A 30 -1.94 -23.17 -7.79
C ASP A 30 -1.15 -21.88 -7.54
N TYR A 31 0.19 -21.95 -7.56
CA TYR A 31 1.11 -20.82 -7.26
C TYR A 31 1.06 -19.71 -8.34
N THR A 32 -0.08 -19.59 -9.01
CA THR A 32 -0.46 -18.58 -9.99
C THR A 32 -1.33 -17.47 -9.37
N ASP A 33 -1.64 -17.57 -8.08
CA ASP A 33 -2.33 -16.53 -7.30
C ASP A 33 -1.50 -15.23 -7.27
N ILE A 34 -2.10 -14.16 -7.79
CA ILE A 34 -1.45 -12.85 -7.89
C ILE A 34 -1.14 -12.24 -6.51
N GLU A 35 -1.88 -12.61 -5.47
CA GLU A 35 -1.63 -12.21 -4.09
C GLU A 35 -0.34 -12.85 -3.56
N CYS A 36 -0.17 -14.16 -3.76
CA CYS A 36 1.08 -14.84 -3.41
C CYS A 36 2.28 -14.18 -4.11
N GLN A 37 2.15 -13.91 -5.41
CA GLN A 37 3.19 -13.25 -6.21
C GLN A 37 3.49 -11.84 -5.69
N PHE A 38 2.48 -11.06 -5.31
CA PHE A 38 2.67 -9.73 -4.72
C PHE A 38 3.51 -9.79 -3.43
N TYR A 39 3.20 -10.74 -2.54
CA TYR A 39 3.95 -10.90 -1.29
C TYR A 39 5.36 -11.45 -1.50
N MET A 40 5.57 -12.36 -2.46
CA MET A 40 6.92 -12.80 -2.84
C MET A 40 7.75 -11.62 -3.37
N GLY A 41 7.14 -10.74 -4.17
CA GLY A 41 7.77 -9.49 -4.61
C GLY A 41 8.16 -8.58 -3.44
N THR A 42 7.25 -8.42 -2.47
CA THR A 42 7.48 -7.64 -1.25
C THR A 42 8.60 -8.24 -0.39
N ALA A 43 8.64 -9.57 -0.24
CA ALA A 43 9.71 -10.26 0.47
C ALA A 43 11.07 -10.07 -0.23
N ALA A 44 11.11 -10.20 -1.56
CA ALA A 44 12.31 -9.94 -2.35
C ALA A 44 12.78 -8.48 -2.21
N TYR A 45 11.87 -7.52 -2.22
CA TYR A 45 12.16 -6.10 -2.00
C TYR A 45 12.79 -5.83 -0.64
N ARG A 46 12.20 -6.40 0.44
CA ARG A 46 12.74 -6.30 1.81
C ARG A 46 14.14 -6.90 1.93
N ASN A 47 14.42 -7.94 1.17
CA ASN A 47 15.74 -8.57 1.04
C ASN A 47 16.65 -7.88 -0.01
N LYS A 48 16.24 -6.73 -0.56
CA LYS A 48 16.98 -5.94 -1.56
C LYS A 48 17.29 -6.69 -2.87
N VAL A 49 16.55 -7.74 -3.17
CA VAL A 49 16.63 -8.49 -4.43
C VAL A 49 15.64 -7.88 -5.43
N TYR A 50 15.92 -6.65 -5.86
CA TYR A 50 14.94 -5.80 -6.54
C TYR A 50 14.54 -6.28 -7.93
N SER A 51 15.41 -6.97 -8.66
CA SER A 51 15.06 -7.56 -9.97
C SER A 51 14.03 -8.68 -9.82
N VAL A 52 14.13 -9.48 -8.76
CA VAL A 52 13.17 -10.52 -8.41
C VAL A 52 11.85 -9.89 -7.95
N ALA A 53 11.92 -8.85 -7.12
CA ALA A 53 10.73 -8.09 -6.72
C ALA A 53 9.97 -7.54 -7.94
N ALA A 54 10.69 -6.92 -8.87
CA ALA A 54 10.13 -6.40 -10.11
C ALA A 54 9.51 -7.50 -10.99
N ALA A 55 10.12 -8.69 -11.05
CA ALA A 55 9.59 -9.82 -11.82
C ALA A 55 8.25 -10.31 -11.26
N HIS A 56 8.15 -10.48 -9.94
CA HIS A 56 6.91 -10.85 -9.26
C HIS A 56 5.80 -9.81 -9.49
N TRP A 57 6.07 -8.53 -9.25
CA TRP A 57 5.05 -7.48 -9.49
C TRP A 57 4.69 -7.36 -10.98
N ASN A 58 5.63 -7.62 -11.90
CA ASN A 58 5.32 -7.68 -13.31
C ASN A 58 4.38 -8.85 -13.65
N TYR A 59 4.52 -10.00 -13.00
CA TYR A 59 3.57 -11.10 -13.14
C TYR A 59 2.17 -10.70 -12.67
N VAL A 60 2.06 -10.08 -11.48
CA VAL A 60 0.78 -9.58 -10.93
C VAL A 60 0.09 -8.63 -11.92
N ILE A 61 0.81 -7.63 -12.43
CA ILE A 61 0.27 -6.62 -13.37
C ILE A 61 -0.27 -7.27 -14.65
N ASN A 62 0.41 -8.29 -15.19
CA ASN A 62 0.05 -8.89 -16.48
C ASN A 62 -0.90 -10.09 -16.38
N SER A 63 -1.19 -10.58 -15.18
CA SER A 63 -2.11 -11.71 -14.98
C SER A 63 -3.56 -11.32 -15.31
N PRO A 64 -4.38 -12.21 -15.87
CA PRO A 64 -5.80 -11.92 -16.08
C PRO A 64 -6.52 -11.76 -14.73
N LEU A 65 -7.56 -10.94 -14.70
CA LEU A 65 -8.47 -10.83 -13.56
C LEU A 65 -9.34 -12.09 -13.48
N LYS A 66 -9.37 -12.70 -12.31
CA LYS A 66 -10.19 -13.87 -11.99
C LYS A 66 -11.30 -13.51 -11.02
N TYR A 67 -11.05 -12.57 -10.10
CA TYR A 67 -11.99 -12.21 -9.04
C TYR A 67 -12.19 -10.69 -8.95
N GLU A 68 -13.37 -10.28 -8.49
CA GLU A 68 -13.66 -8.88 -8.19
C GLU A 68 -12.73 -8.39 -7.06
N GLY A 69 -12.22 -7.16 -7.20
CA GLY A 69 -11.27 -6.56 -6.23
C GLY A 69 -9.79 -6.77 -6.55
N GLU A 70 -9.43 -7.68 -7.46
CA GLU A 70 -8.02 -7.91 -7.86
C GLU A 70 -7.36 -6.72 -8.57
N GLU A 71 -8.14 -5.74 -9.01
CA GLU A 71 -7.62 -4.51 -9.59
C GLU A 71 -6.78 -3.70 -8.60
N VAL A 72 -7.11 -3.78 -7.31
CA VAL A 72 -6.41 -3.07 -6.24
C VAL A 72 -4.98 -3.58 -6.12
N ILE A 73 -4.80 -4.90 -6.01
CA ILE A 73 -3.45 -5.48 -5.86
C ILE A 73 -2.60 -5.30 -7.11
N LYS A 74 -3.21 -5.26 -8.29
CA LYS A 74 -2.52 -4.95 -9.55
C LYS A 74 -2.08 -3.49 -9.63
N ALA A 75 -2.92 -2.56 -9.17
CA ALA A 75 -2.55 -1.15 -9.05
C ALA A 75 -1.39 -0.97 -8.05
N MET A 76 -1.46 -1.61 -6.88
CA MET A 76 -0.37 -1.59 -5.89
C MET A 76 0.93 -2.16 -6.45
N ALA A 77 0.87 -3.29 -7.17
CA ALA A 77 2.03 -3.88 -7.83
C ALA A 77 2.65 -2.92 -8.87
N LEU A 78 1.80 -2.23 -9.65
CA LEU A 78 2.24 -1.21 -10.60
C LEU A 78 2.93 -0.03 -9.92
N SER A 79 2.32 0.54 -8.87
CA SER A 79 2.90 1.67 -8.13
C SER A 79 4.24 1.28 -7.48
N THR A 80 4.33 0.08 -6.90
CA THR A 80 5.56 -0.42 -6.28
C THR A 80 6.67 -0.70 -7.30
N LYS A 81 6.35 -1.31 -8.44
CA LYS A 81 7.31 -1.49 -9.56
C LYS A 81 7.74 -0.13 -10.15
N THR A 82 6.84 0.84 -10.19
CA THR A 82 7.13 2.21 -10.67
C THR A 82 8.14 2.90 -9.75
N PHE A 83 8.05 2.70 -8.43
CA PHE A 83 9.06 3.16 -7.48
C PHE A 83 10.46 2.55 -7.76
N LEU A 84 10.54 1.26 -8.09
CA LEU A 84 11.82 0.64 -8.49
C LEU A 84 12.41 1.29 -9.73
N THR A 85 11.56 1.61 -10.71
CA THR A 85 11.96 2.31 -11.94
C THR A 85 12.44 3.74 -11.61
N TYR A 86 11.78 4.43 -10.70
CA TYR A 86 12.18 5.77 -10.25
C TYR A 86 13.58 5.74 -9.60
N GLN A 87 13.81 4.77 -8.72
CA GLN A 87 15.07 4.67 -7.98
C GLN A 87 16.19 4.00 -8.78
N GLY A 88 15.88 3.24 -9.84
CA GLY A 88 16.86 2.43 -10.57
C GLY A 88 17.27 1.16 -9.82
N LEU A 89 16.35 0.58 -9.05
CA LEU A 89 16.59 -0.59 -8.21
C LEU A 89 16.17 -1.84 -8.96
N GLY A 90 17.12 -2.64 -9.41
CA GLY A 90 16.86 -3.87 -10.18
C GLY A 90 16.23 -3.65 -11.57
N LEU A 91 15.88 -2.41 -11.89
CA LEU A 91 15.34 -1.94 -13.17
C LEU A 91 16.15 -0.73 -13.66
N LYS A 92 16.12 -0.49 -14.96
CA LYS A 92 16.73 0.73 -15.53
C LYS A 92 16.02 1.97 -14.96
N GLN A 93 16.80 2.91 -14.43
CA GLN A 93 16.28 4.13 -13.84
C GLN A 93 15.61 5.01 -14.91
N ASP A 94 14.38 5.45 -14.62
CA ASP A 94 13.68 6.46 -15.41
C ASP A 94 12.67 7.23 -14.54
N ARG A 95 13.15 8.30 -13.89
CA ARG A 95 12.34 9.13 -12.99
C ARG A 95 11.19 9.85 -13.71
N ASN A 96 11.42 10.31 -14.94
CA ASN A 96 10.40 11.03 -15.70
C ASN A 96 9.24 10.10 -16.09
N LYS A 97 9.58 8.89 -16.56
CA LYS A 97 8.57 7.88 -16.85
C LYS A 97 7.81 7.46 -15.60
N ALA A 98 8.50 7.28 -14.47
CA ALA A 98 7.84 6.95 -13.21
C ALA A 98 6.86 8.03 -12.75
N VAL A 99 7.26 9.31 -12.79
CA VAL A 99 6.36 10.44 -12.46
C VAL A 99 5.16 10.49 -13.41
N LYS A 100 5.36 10.29 -14.72
CA LYS A 100 4.24 10.22 -15.67
C LYS A 100 3.28 9.09 -15.32
N ASN A 101 3.79 7.90 -15.05
CA ASN A 101 2.95 6.74 -14.69
C ASN A 101 2.15 6.99 -13.40
N TRP A 102 2.74 7.64 -12.40
CA TRP A 102 2.00 7.99 -11.18
C TRP A 102 0.94 9.07 -11.44
N ILE A 103 1.20 10.07 -12.28
CA ILE A 103 0.16 11.03 -12.68
C ILE A 103 -1.02 10.32 -13.35
N ASP A 104 -0.73 9.38 -14.26
CA ASP A 104 -1.76 8.57 -14.91
C ASP A 104 -2.51 7.70 -13.89
N ALA A 105 -1.83 7.17 -12.87
CA ALA A 105 -2.44 6.37 -11.81
C ALA A 105 -3.34 7.20 -10.88
N VAL A 106 -3.00 8.46 -10.59
CA VAL A 106 -3.86 9.38 -9.84
C VAL A 106 -5.23 9.55 -10.52
N SER A 107 -5.26 9.65 -11.86
CA SER A 107 -6.53 9.76 -12.61
C SER A 107 -7.43 8.53 -12.49
N LYS A 108 -6.91 7.43 -11.95
CA LYS A 108 -7.62 6.17 -11.68
C LYS A 108 -7.92 5.96 -10.20
N GLY A 109 -7.67 6.97 -9.36
CA GLY A 109 -7.92 6.90 -7.91
C GLY A 109 -6.80 6.26 -7.09
N ASP A 110 -5.62 6.04 -7.66
CA ASP A 110 -4.49 5.46 -6.91
C ASP A 110 -3.95 6.46 -5.87
N LEU A 111 -4.24 6.21 -4.60
CA LEU A 111 -3.80 7.04 -3.47
C LEU A 111 -2.27 6.94 -3.24
N GLU A 112 -1.68 5.75 -3.43
CA GLU A 112 -0.23 5.52 -3.37
C GLU A 112 0.52 6.38 -4.39
N ALA A 113 -0.04 6.54 -5.59
CA ALA A 113 0.54 7.38 -6.62
C ALA A 113 0.67 8.86 -6.18
N ARG A 114 -0.32 9.39 -5.43
CA ARG A 114 -0.24 10.76 -4.88
C ARG A 114 0.94 10.90 -3.92
N ARG A 115 1.13 9.93 -3.03
CA ARG A 115 2.27 9.90 -2.09
C ARG A 115 3.60 9.79 -2.82
N HIS A 116 3.69 8.92 -3.82
CA HIS A 116 4.88 8.78 -4.65
C HIS A 116 5.21 10.06 -5.42
N LEU A 117 4.21 10.82 -5.89
CA LEU A 117 4.41 12.13 -6.51
C LEU A 117 4.89 13.16 -5.50
N GLY A 118 4.34 13.19 -4.29
CA GLY A 118 4.84 14.01 -3.19
C GLY A 118 6.33 13.75 -2.89
N PHE A 119 6.70 12.47 -2.83
CA PHE A 119 8.09 12.05 -2.68
C PHE A 119 8.93 12.49 -3.89
N ALA A 120 8.48 12.21 -5.12
CA ALA A 120 9.25 12.45 -6.33
C ALA A 120 9.55 13.93 -6.56
N TYR A 121 8.59 14.82 -6.28
CA TYR A 121 8.77 16.26 -6.41
C TYR A 121 9.56 16.88 -5.25
N SER A 122 9.74 16.18 -4.13
CA SER A 122 10.62 16.60 -3.04
C SER A 122 12.03 15.97 -3.09
N ASP A 123 12.23 14.95 -3.95
CA ASP A 123 13.52 14.29 -4.12
C ASP A 123 14.54 15.21 -4.82
N GLU A 124 15.62 15.52 -4.11
CA GLU A 124 16.76 16.27 -4.61
C GLU A 124 17.43 15.65 -5.84
N LYS A 125 17.26 14.33 -6.05
CA LYS A 125 17.80 13.62 -7.22
C LYS A 125 16.92 13.76 -8.46
N PHE A 126 15.70 14.27 -8.33
CA PHE A 126 14.82 14.53 -9.46
C PHE A 126 15.08 15.91 -10.03
N LYS A 127 15.52 15.98 -11.29
CA LYS A 127 15.83 17.25 -11.94
C LYS A 127 14.63 18.20 -12.05
N ASN A 128 13.42 17.65 -12.04
CA ASN A 128 12.17 18.42 -12.10
C ASN A 128 11.49 18.53 -10.72
N LYS A 129 12.25 18.40 -9.62
CA LYS A 129 11.73 18.61 -8.27
C LYS A 129 11.04 19.97 -8.17
N ASP A 130 9.97 20.00 -7.40
CA ASP A 130 9.14 21.18 -7.19
C ASP A 130 8.49 21.05 -5.81
N PRO A 131 9.03 21.69 -4.76
CA PRO A 131 8.53 21.51 -3.40
C PRO A 131 7.09 22.01 -3.22
N ILE A 132 6.60 22.91 -4.08
CA ILE A 132 5.20 23.38 -4.06
C ILE A 132 4.28 22.26 -4.56
N LYS A 133 4.63 21.62 -5.70
CA LYS A 133 3.90 20.44 -6.17
C LYS A 133 4.02 19.27 -5.22
N ALA A 134 5.19 19.06 -4.62
CA ALA A 134 5.40 18.01 -3.62
C ALA A 134 4.42 18.15 -2.45
N LEU A 135 4.35 19.36 -1.87
CA LEU A 135 3.41 19.64 -0.81
C LEU A 135 1.97 19.47 -1.31
N GLY A 136 1.63 20.01 -2.47
CA GLY A 136 0.27 19.92 -2.99
C GLY A 136 -0.19 18.49 -3.29
N TRP A 137 0.72 17.58 -3.71
CA TRP A 137 0.40 16.16 -3.82
C TRP A 137 0.08 15.52 -2.47
N TYR A 138 0.86 15.81 -1.43
CA TYR A 138 0.55 15.33 -0.07
C TYR A 138 -0.76 15.93 0.46
N GLU A 139 -0.97 17.23 0.27
CA GLU A 139 -2.22 17.91 0.69
C GLU A 139 -3.45 17.32 -0.03
N SER A 140 -3.30 16.85 -1.28
CA SER A 140 -4.40 16.22 -2.00
C SER A 140 -4.92 14.93 -1.32
N ILE A 141 -4.06 14.22 -0.57
CA ILE A 141 -4.46 13.04 0.21
C ILE A 141 -5.38 13.46 1.37
N PHE A 142 -5.04 14.56 2.08
CA PHE A 142 -5.86 15.08 3.17
C PHE A 142 -7.17 15.70 2.68
N LEU A 143 -7.20 16.22 1.45
CA LEU A 143 -8.45 16.72 0.85
C LEU A 143 -9.40 15.59 0.47
N LEU A 144 -8.88 14.42 0.06
CA LEU A 144 -9.68 13.22 -0.19
C LEU A 144 -10.12 12.55 1.12
N HIS A 145 -9.24 12.54 2.12
CA HIS A 145 -9.47 11.90 3.41
C HIS A 145 -9.21 12.88 4.56
N PRO A 146 -10.17 13.80 4.84
CA PRO A 146 -10.00 14.83 5.86
C PRO A 146 -9.95 14.26 7.28
N ASN A 147 -10.60 13.12 7.51
CA ASN A 147 -10.64 12.43 8.78
C ASN A 147 -9.76 11.18 8.72
N LYS A 148 -8.65 11.19 9.47
CA LYS A 148 -7.72 10.04 9.55
C LYS A 148 -8.43 8.75 9.99
N ASP A 149 -9.42 8.85 10.87
CA ASP A 149 -10.15 7.69 11.40
C ASP A 149 -11.06 7.02 10.37
N GLU A 150 -11.30 7.67 9.22
CA GLU A 150 -12.07 7.16 8.09
C GLU A 150 -11.16 6.61 6.97
N VAL A 151 -9.84 6.66 7.14
CA VAL A 151 -8.88 6.09 6.19
C VAL A 151 -8.85 4.58 6.37
N ASP A 152 -9.07 3.85 5.28
CA ASP A 152 -8.97 2.38 5.26
C ASP A 152 -7.61 1.92 5.79
N GLU A 153 -7.58 0.80 6.51
CA GLU A 153 -6.35 0.28 7.12
C GLU A 153 -5.21 0.10 6.09
N SER A 154 -5.56 -0.27 4.86
CA SER A 154 -4.61 -0.39 3.74
C SER A 154 -3.94 0.92 3.33
N ASP A 155 -4.59 2.06 3.57
CA ASP A 155 -4.14 3.40 3.17
C ASP A 155 -3.52 4.19 4.33
N LEU A 156 -3.56 3.67 5.57
CA LEU A 156 -2.97 4.36 6.73
C LEU A 156 -1.46 4.62 6.56
N GLY A 157 -0.74 3.71 5.92
CA GLY A 157 0.68 3.89 5.58
C GLY A 157 0.89 5.07 4.63
N VAL A 158 0.03 5.17 3.61
CA VAL A 158 0.04 6.29 2.66
C VAL A 158 -0.20 7.61 3.36
N TYR A 159 -1.21 7.64 4.22
CA TYR A 159 -1.59 8.82 4.97
C TYR A 159 -0.48 9.29 5.91
N GLN A 160 0.17 8.35 6.61
CA GLN A 160 1.27 8.69 7.52
C GLN A 160 2.49 9.24 6.77
N ASP A 161 2.88 8.60 5.67
CA ASP A 161 3.97 9.10 4.81
C ASP A 161 3.66 10.51 4.28
N ALA A 162 2.38 10.79 3.97
CA ALA A 162 1.95 12.11 3.55
C ALA A 162 2.05 13.15 4.67
N ILE A 163 1.73 12.79 5.92
CA ILE A 163 1.91 13.67 7.09
C ILE A 163 3.38 14.06 7.21
N ASP A 164 4.26 13.06 7.26
CA ASP A 164 5.69 13.25 7.48
C ASP A 164 6.32 14.09 6.35
N GLY A 165 5.94 13.78 5.10
CA GLY A 165 6.39 14.52 3.91
C GLY A 165 5.88 15.96 3.90
N ALA A 166 4.60 16.18 4.20
CA ALA A 166 3.99 17.50 4.23
C ALA A 166 4.54 18.38 5.36
N GLU A 167 4.74 17.83 6.57
CA GLU A 167 5.28 18.57 7.72
C GLU A 167 6.64 19.19 7.39
N LYS A 168 7.56 18.39 6.85
CA LYS A 168 8.88 18.86 6.44
C LYS A 168 8.79 20.01 5.43
N LEU A 169 7.90 19.91 4.44
CA LEU A 169 7.72 20.93 3.42
C LEU A 169 7.06 22.19 3.99
N ARG A 170 6.03 22.06 4.82
CA ARG A 170 5.32 23.19 5.48
C ARG A 170 6.25 24.05 6.34
N ASN A 171 7.25 23.43 6.98
CA ASN A 171 8.28 24.12 7.77
C ASN A 171 9.28 24.90 6.89
N SER A 172 9.46 24.50 5.63
CA SER A 172 10.40 25.13 4.70
C SER A 172 9.78 26.17 3.76
N LEU A 173 8.47 26.09 3.52
CA LEU A 173 7.76 26.90 2.53
C LEU A 173 7.11 28.14 3.15
N SER A 174 7.18 29.26 2.43
CA SER A 174 6.46 30.50 2.80
C SER A 174 4.94 30.31 2.74
N SER A 175 4.18 31.19 3.40
CA SER A 175 2.70 31.15 3.38
C SER A 175 2.15 31.16 1.94
N LYS A 176 2.68 32.03 1.07
CA LYS A 176 2.28 32.11 -0.34
C LYS A 176 2.55 30.80 -1.10
N GLN A 177 3.66 30.12 -0.81
CA GLN A 177 3.96 28.84 -1.44
C GLN A 177 3.05 27.72 -0.92
N LYS A 178 2.70 27.73 0.36
CA LYS A 178 1.71 26.79 0.93
C LYS A 178 0.32 27.00 0.32
N GLU A 179 -0.11 28.26 0.16
CA GLU A 179 -1.35 28.57 -0.55
C GLU A 179 -1.33 28.05 -2.00
N ALA A 180 -0.24 28.26 -2.73
CA ALA A 180 -0.08 27.72 -4.08
C ALA A 180 -0.10 26.18 -4.11
N ALA A 181 0.47 25.52 -3.11
CA ALA A 181 0.41 24.07 -2.97
C ALA A 181 -1.02 23.57 -2.74
N ILE A 182 -1.81 24.27 -1.90
CA ILE A 182 -3.23 23.95 -1.70
C ILE A 182 -4.05 24.19 -2.98
N SER A 183 -3.78 25.28 -3.71
CA SER A 183 -4.41 25.52 -5.03
C SER A 183 -4.08 24.41 -6.02
N PHE A 184 -2.82 23.97 -6.06
CA PHE A 184 -2.40 22.83 -6.87
C PHE A 184 -3.13 21.55 -6.42
N ALA A 185 -3.15 21.23 -5.13
CA ALA A 185 -3.82 20.04 -4.58
C ALA A 185 -5.27 19.95 -5.05
N LYS A 186 -6.04 21.05 -4.91
CA LYS A 186 -7.43 21.14 -5.36
C LYS A 186 -7.61 20.93 -6.85
N SER A 187 -6.62 21.27 -7.68
CA SER A 187 -6.66 21.03 -9.13
C SER A 187 -6.41 19.57 -9.54
N THR A 188 -6.06 18.70 -8.58
CA THR A 188 -5.77 17.27 -8.80
C THR A 188 -6.86 16.34 -8.26
N LEU A 189 -7.97 16.91 -7.79
CA LEU A 189 -9.18 16.19 -7.39
C LEU A 189 -10.11 16.07 -8.60
#